data_AF-A0A1Z9AXH6-F1
#
_entry.id   AF-A0A1Z9AXH6-F1
#
_cell.length_a   1.000
_cell.length_b   1.000
_cell.length_c   1.000
_cell.angle_alpha   90.00
_cell.angle_beta   90.00
_cell.angle_gamma   90.00
#
_symmetry.space_group_name_H-M   'P 1'
#
loop_
_entity.id
_entity.type
_entity.pdbx_description
1 polymer ?
#
loop_
_entity_poly.entity_id
_entity_poly.type
_entity_poly.pdbx_seq_one_letter_code
_entity_poly.pdbx_strand_id
1 'polypeptide(L)'
;AAAREFYFNTATDGPLTCEQCHILDASRGFFGTGAFATGEGSTQIVKVPHLRNAYEKVGMFGFLAGFGEGIGHTGDQIRGFGYLKDGSIDTLFRFVSASAFSFPSEAARRDQEQFMLQFDHDLAPIVAQQVTLDATNGPVVGPRIDLLIARASAPFTSLLLGGVTTECELIVKGTVGGVPHGWARLSGGLFQRDDDPSQSALIDDPTLRALAISEGPLTYTCVAPGSGVRAGIDRDLDAVLDALDNCPGHDNLDQLDDDGDGIGNVCDPTPVPEPEMMAGLFFGGLMLFILVSARRRERAFRV
;
A
#
# COMPACT_ATOMS: atom_id res chain seq x y z
N ALA A 1 27.59 4.69 0.01
CA ALA A 1 28.47 5.86 -0.18
C ALA A 1 29.25 5.78 -1.50
N ALA A 2 30.11 4.77 -1.70
CA ALA A 2 30.87 4.61 -2.94
C ALA A 2 30.00 4.52 -4.21
N ALA A 3 28.93 3.72 -4.20
CA ALA A 3 27.96 3.65 -5.30
C ALA A 3 27.32 5.01 -5.62
N ARG A 4 27.01 5.79 -4.59
CA ARG A 4 26.48 7.15 -4.76
C ARG A 4 27.54 8.02 -5.43
N GLU A 5 28.77 8.05 -4.95
CA GLU A 5 29.82 8.84 -5.59
C GLU A 5 30.01 8.46 -7.06
N PHE A 6 29.99 7.17 -7.36
CA PHE A 6 30.06 6.65 -8.73
C PHE A 6 28.89 7.13 -9.60
N TYR A 7 27.66 7.07 -9.09
CA TYR A 7 26.44 7.51 -9.78
C TYR A 7 26.51 8.96 -10.26
N PHE A 8 27.05 9.85 -9.42
CA PHE A 8 27.12 11.28 -9.69
C PHE A 8 28.32 11.65 -10.57
N ASN A 9 29.45 10.95 -10.42
CA ASN A 9 30.75 11.44 -10.91
C ASN A 9 31.40 10.55 -11.98
N THR A 10 30.94 9.33 -12.20
CA THR A 10 31.55 8.41 -13.15
C THR A 10 30.69 8.25 -14.39
N ALA A 11 31.28 8.49 -15.57
CA ALA A 11 30.62 8.24 -16.83
C ALA A 11 30.48 6.73 -17.07
N THR A 12 29.25 6.30 -17.34
CA THR A 12 28.90 4.90 -17.59
C THR A 12 28.29 4.71 -18.97
N ASP A 13 27.56 5.69 -19.50
CA ASP A 13 26.98 5.67 -20.83
C ASP A 13 27.70 6.69 -21.73
N GLY A 14 28.77 6.23 -22.39
CA GLY A 14 29.67 7.10 -23.13
C GLY A 14 30.26 8.21 -22.24
N PRO A 15 30.02 9.51 -22.53
CA PRO A 15 30.47 10.61 -21.69
C PRO A 15 29.53 10.92 -20.50
N LEU A 16 28.39 10.24 -20.37
CA LEU A 16 27.35 10.59 -19.42
C LEU A 16 27.42 9.76 -18.13
N THR A 17 27.21 10.41 -16.99
CA THR A 17 26.96 9.77 -15.69
C THR A 17 25.49 9.40 -15.56
N CYS A 18 25.17 8.53 -14.61
CA CYS A 18 23.78 8.14 -14.35
C CYS A 18 22.92 9.33 -13.91
N GLU A 19 23.46 10.20 -13.05
CA GLU A 19 22.79 11.40 -12.54
C GLU A 19 22.31 12.34 -13.65
N GLN A 20 23.03 12.45 -14.76
CA GLN A 20 22.65 13.35 -15.86
C GLN A 20 21.33 12.94 -16.53
N CYS A 21 21.01 11.63 -16.54
CA CYS A 21 19.78 11.09 -17.11
C CYS A 21 18.73 10.80 -16.02
N HIS A 22 19.15 10.40 -14.83
CA HIS A 22 18.32 10.00 -13.70
C HIS A 22 18.68 10.87 -12.49
N ILE A 23 18.14 12.09 -12.42
CA ILE A 23 18.55 13.08 -11.43
C ILE A 23 18.11 12.68 -10.03
N LEU A 24 19.02 12.79 -9.07
CA LEU A 24 18.79 12.65 -7.64
C LEU A 24 19.20 13.94 -6.89
N ASP A 25 18.23 14.85 -6.73
CA ASP A 25 18.36 16.08 -5.95
C ASP A 25 17.30 16.14 -4.84
N ALA A 26 17.62 15.51 -3.71
CA ALA A 26 16.77 15.50 -2.53
C ALA A 26 16.50 16.90 -1.97
N SER A 27 17.42 17.84 -2.14
CA SER A 27 17.26 19.21 -1.64
C SER A 27 16.14 19.98 -2.34
N ARG A 28 15.76 19.53 -3.55
CA ARG A 28 14.70 20.11 -4.37
C ARG A 28 13.50 19.18 -4.56
N GLY A 29 13.48 18.02 -3.90
CA GLY A 29 12.43 17.01 -4.06
C GLY A 29 12.46 16.33 -5.43
N PHE A 30 13.60 16.39 -6.14
CA PHE A 30 13.72 15.93 -7.51
C PHE A 30 14.44 14.58 -7.56
N PHE A 31 13.67 13.51 -7.39
CA PHE A 31 14.17 12.13 -7.43
C PHE A 31 13.77 11.47 -8.76
N GLY A 32 14.10 12.15 -9.86
CA GLY A 32 13.39 12.03 -11.12
C GLY A 32 14.24 11.58 -12.29
N THR A 33 13.65 11.74 -13.46
CA THR A 33 14.37 11.73 -14.73
C THR A 33 14.85 13.14 -15.04
N GLY A 34 15.97 13.25 -15.75
CA GLY A 34 16.32 14.47 -16.46
C GLY A 34 15.24 14.92 -17.46
N ALA A 35 15.45 16.06 -18.12
CA ALA A 35 14.54 16.57 -19.15
C ALA A 35 14.69 15.83 -20.50
N PHE A 36 15.48 14.74 -20.53
CA PHE A 36 15.96 14.10 -21.75
C PHE A 36 15.17 12.83 -22.11
N ALA A 37 15.24 12.48 -23.38
CA ALA A 37 14.92 11.15 -23.88
C ALA A 37 16.20 10.57 -24.49
N THR A 38 16.37 9.25 -24.38
CA THR A 38 17.52 8.52 -24.91
C THR A 38 17.10 7.74 -26.15
N GLY A 39 17.98 7.75 -27.16
CA GLY A 39 17.79 6.99 -28.40
C GLY A 39 18.63 5.72 -28.38
N GLU A 40 18.14 4.64 -27.79
CA GLU A 40 18.89 3.37 -27.68
C GLU A 40 18.71 2.45 -28.91
N GLY A 41 18.49 3.00 -30.10
CA GLY A 41 18.20 2.20 -31.31
C GLY A 41 16.86 1.46 -31.29
N SER A 42 15.96 1.82 -30.36
CA SER A 42 14.60 1.30 -30.28
C SER A 42 13.63 2.04 -31.20
N THR A 43 12.55 1.38 -31.63
CA THR A 43 11.46 1.96 -32.45
C THR A 43 10.64 3.01 -31.71
N GLN A 44 10.75 3.06 -30.37
CA GLN A 44 10.11 4.07 -29.54
C GLN A 44 11.15 4.87 -28.77
N ILE A 45 11.09 6.20 -28.89
CA ILE A 45 11.88 7.13 -28.07
C ILE A 45 10.95 7.62 -26.98
N VAL A 46 11.23 7.22 -25.75
CA VAL A 46 10.45 7.60 -24.56
C VAL A 46 11.35 8.41 -23.64
N LYS A 47 10.72 9.25 -22.82
CA LYS A 47 11.43 9.97 -21.76
C LYS A 47 12.16 8.97 -20.86
N VAL A 48 13.35 9.34 -20.40
CA VAL A 48 14.05 8.58 -19.36
C VAL A 48 13.11 8.46 -18.13
N PRO A 49 13.00 7.32 -17.45
CA PRO A 49 12.13 7.19 -16.26
C PRO A 49 12.86 7.60 -14.96
N HIS A 50 12.09 7.93 -13.93
CA HIS A 50 12.63 7.99 -12.56
C HIS A 50 12.94 6.58 -12.04
N LEU A 51 13.74 6.47 -10.97
CA LEU A 51 14.14 5.18 -10.39
C LEU A 51 13.45 4.83 -9.06
N ARG A 52 12.60 5.73 -8.52
CA ARG A 52 11.93 5.65 -7.19
C ARG A 52 11.29 4.30 -6.83
N ASN A 53 10.72 3.60 -7.82
CA ASN A 53 10.01 2.33 -7.62
C ASN A 53 10.66 1.16 -8.35
N ALA A 54 11.95 1.27 -8.68
CA ALA A 54 12.69 0.17 -9.31
C ALA A 54 12.62 -1.10 -8.45
N TYR A 55 12.62 -0.97 -7.12
CA TYR A 55 12.50 -2.10 -6.18
C TYR A 55 11.18 -2.87 -6.28
N GLU A 56 10.11 -2.27 -6.82
CA GLU A 56 8.81 -2.92 -6.97
C GLU A 56 8.74 -3.84 -8.20
N LYS A 57 9.69 -3.68 -9.14
CA LYS A 57 9.77 -4.48 -10.37
C LYS A 57 10.46 -5.82 -10.17
N VAL A 58 10.70 -6.22 -8.91
CA VAL A 58 11.29 -7.51 -8.56
C VAL A 58 10.22 -8.59 -8.60
N GLY A 59 10.56 -9.78 -9.12
CA GLY A 59 9.65 -10.93 -9.18
C GLY A 59 9.32 -11.43 -10.59
N MET A 60 9.85 -10.78 -11.63
CA MET A 60 10.00 -11.36 -12.96
C MET A 60 11.33 -12.12 -12.98
N PHE A 61 11.29 -13.40 -13.38
CA PHE A 61 12.50 -14.22 -13.46
C PHE A 61 12.61 -14.82 -14.86
N GLY A 62 13.78 -14.72 -15.48
CA GLY A 62 14.06 -15.31 -16.79
C GLY A 62 14.46 -14.28 -17.84
N PHE A 63 15.55 -14.58 -18.57
CA PHE A 63 15.92 -13.87 -19.79
C PHE A 63 15.77 -14.78 -20.98
N LEU A 64 15.36 -14.23 -22.11
CA LEU A 64 15.72 -14.82 -23.40
C LEU A 64 16.99 -14.14 -23.92
N ALA A 65 18.16 -14.64 -23.52
CA ALA A 65 19.41 -14.24 -24.15
C ALA A 65 19.45 -14.82 -25.58
N GLY A 66 19.31 -13.97 -26.60
CA GLY A 66 19.53 -14.27 -28.02
C GLY A 66 18.91 -15.58 -28.52
N PHE A 67 17.64 -15.56 -28.94
CA PHE A 67 16.95 -16.60 -29.75
C PHE A 67 17.49 -18.04 -29.61
N GLY A 68 17.62 -18.60 -28.40
CA GLY A 68 18.46 -19.81 -28.27
C GLY A 68 18.14 -20.77 -27.14
N GLU A 69 17.93 -20.33 -25.89
CA GLU A 69 17.76 -21.28 -24.78
C GLU A 69 16.59 -20.94 -23.85
N GLY A 70 15.63 -21.87 -23.81
CA GLY A 70 14.85 -22.25 -22.62
C GLY A 70 13.63 -21.43 -22.24
N ILE A 71 12.45 -21.76 -22.80
CA ILE A 71 11.10 -21.48 -22.25
C ILE A 71 10.77 -22.32 -20.99
N GLY A 72 11.76 -22.60 -20.13
CA GLY A 72 11.60 -23.37 -18.90
C GLY A 72 10.99 -22.55 -17.77
N HIS A 73 10.57 -23.20 -16.67
CA HIS A 73 10.20 -22.50 -15.44
C HIS A 73 11.46 -21.83 -14.87
N THR A 74 11.41 -20.51 -14.76
CA THR A 74 12.53 -19.64 -14.34
C THR A 74 12.38 -19.16 -12.90
N GLY A 75 11.44 -19.73 -12.14
CA GLY A 75 11.01 -19.23 -10.83
C GLY A 75 9.55 -18.81 -10.84
N ASP A 76 8.96 -18.74 -9.65
CA ASP A 76 7.58 -18.30 -9.49
C ASP A 76 7.47 -16.82 -9.87
N GLN A 77 6.67 -16.50 -10.88
CA GLN A 77 6.50 -15.12 -11.35
C GLN A 77 5.53 -14.40 -10.40
N ILE A 78 6.05 -13.84 -9.31
CA ILE A 78 5.22 -13.37 -8.20
C ILE A 78 4.67 -11.96 -8.44
N ARG A 79 5.46 -11.02 -9.02
CA ARG A 79 5.10 -9.61 -9.30
C ARG A 79 6.01 -9.00 -10.38
N GLY A 80 5.54 -7.92 -11.03
CA GLY A 80 6.38 -6.98 -11.80
C GLY A 80 6.33 -7.10 -13.33
N PHE A 81 6.87 -6.06 -13.97
CA PHE A 81 7.25 -6.01 -15.38
C PHE A 81 8.75 -5.79 -15.43
N GLY A 82 9.44 -6.30 -16.44
CA GLY A 82 10.89 -6.18 -16.53
C GLY A 82 11.40 -4.73 -16.57
N TYR A 83 12.72 -4.62 -16.48
CA TYR A 83 13.53 -3.46 -16.78
C TYR A 83 13.67 -3.33 -18.30
N LEU A 84 13.83 -2.10 -18.81
CA LEU A 84 13.50 -1.68 -20.20
C LEU A 84 12.00 -1.41 -20.41
N LYS A 85 11.71 -0.47 -21.31
CA LYS A 85 10.36 0.05 -21.61
C LYS A 85 9.38 -0.98 -22.16
N ASP A 86 9.88 -2.06 -22.75
CA ASP A 86 9.07 -3.19 -23.24
C ASP A 86 9.01 -4.35 -22.24
N GLY A 87 9.62 -4.19 -21.05
CA GLY A 87 9.66 -5.20 -20.00
C GLY A 87 10.53 -6.42 -20.30
N SER A 88 11.42 -6.35 -21.31
CA SER A 88 12.18 -7.52 -21.78
C SER A 88 13.34 -7.98 -20.88
N ILE A 89 13.78 -7.18 -19.89
CA ILE A 89 14.90 -7.52 -19.01
C ILE A 89 14.39 -7.83 -17.60
N ASP A 90 14.67 -9.00 -17.03
CA ASP A 90 14.06 -9.41 -15.75
C ASP A 90 14.58 -8.69 -14.48
N THR A 91 15.82 -8.20 -14.52
CA THR A 91 16.53 -7.73 -13.33
C THR A 91 17.27 -6.44 -13.62
N LEU A 92 17.39 -5.61 -12.59
CA LEU A 92 18.13 -4.37 -12.68
C LEU A 92 19.61 -4.64 -12.98
N PHE A 93 20.22 -5.63 -12.33
CA PHE A 93 21.60 -6.03 -12.61
C PHE A 93 21.83 -6.34 -14.09
N ARG A 94 20.91 -7.07 -14.74
CA ARG A 94 21.04 -7.40 -16.15
C ARG A 94 20.86 -6.17 -17.04
N PHE A 95 19.93 -5.28 -16.69
CA PHE A 95 19.75 -4.02 -17.40
C PHE A 95 21.04 -3.18 -17.39
N VAL A 96 21.66 -2.97 -16.23
CA VAL A 96 22.93 -2.24 -16.12
C VAL A 96 24.15 -3.04 -16.60
N SER A 97 23.94 -4.28 -17.06
CA SER A 97 24.97 -5.10 -17.71
C SER A 97 24.92 -5.01 -19.23
N ALA A 98 23.99 -4.25 -19.80
CA ALA A 98 23.94 -3.97 -21.24
C ALA A 98 25.23 -3.30 -21.71
N SER A 99 25.61 -3.56 -22.97
CA SER A 99 26.85 -3.03 -23.57
C SER A 99 26.89 -1.50 -23.68
N ALA A 100 25.76 -0.83 -23.52
CA ALA A 100 25.69 0.63 -23.41
C ALA A 100 26.40 1.15 -22.15
N PHE A 101 26.51 0.34 -21.10
CA PHE A 101 27.09 0.75 -19.83
C PHE A 101 28.51 0.19 -19.61
N SER A 102 29.41 1.05 -19.16
CA SER A 102 30.76 0.70 -18.74
C SER A 102 30.90 0.78 -17.23
N PHE A 103 31.49 -0.26 -16.64
CA PHE A 103 31.76 -0.34 -15.20
C PHE A 103 33.20 -0.82 -14.97
N PRO A 104 33.92 -0.28 -13.96
CA PRO A 104 35.31 -0.65 -13.69
C PRO A 104 35.45 -2.07 -13.11
N SER A 105 34.38 -2.62 -12.53
CA SER A 105 34.34 -3.98 -12.00
C SER A 105 32.90 -4.47 -11.84
N GLU A 106 32.71 -5.78 -11.69
CA GLU A 106 31.41 -6.34 -11.32
C GLU A 106 30.93 -5.83 -9.95
N ALA A 107 31.85 -5.69 -8.99
CA ALA A 107 31.54 -5.16 -7.67
C ALA A 107 30.94 -3.74 -7.76
N ALA A 108 31.56 -2.85 -8.55
CA ALA A 108 31.03 -1.50 -8.77
C ALA A 108 29.64 -1.52 -9.41
N ARG A 109 29.38 -2.49 -10.32
CA ARG A 109 28.06 -2.66 -10.94
C ARG A 109 27.00 -3.15 -9.94
N ARG A 110 27.36 -4.11 -9.06
CA ARG A 110 26.46 -4.58 -7.99
C ARG A 110 26.15 -3.47 -7.01
N ASP A 111 27.17 -2.71 -6.62
CA ASP A 111 27.01 -1.53 -5.76
C ASP A 111 26.07 -0.51 -6.40
N GLN A 112 26.19 -0.29 -7.72
CA GLN A 112 25.32 0.60 -8.47
C GLN A 112 23.87 0.10 -8.54
N GLU A 113 23.64 -1.20 -8.75
CA GLU A 113 22.31 -1.81 -8.67
C GLU A 113 21.68 -1.57 -7.30
N GLN A 114 22.42 -1.85 -6.21
CA GLN A 114 21.91 -1.65 -4.86
C GLN A 114 21.59 -0.17 -4.59
N PHE A 115 22.36 0.76 -5.13
CA PHE A 115 22.06 2.19 -5.04
C PHE A 115 20.77 2.58 -5.79
N MET A 116 20.53 2.00 -6.97
CA MET A 116 19.32 2.26 -7.75
C MET A 116 18.07 1.61 -7.14
N LEU A 117 18.19 0.48 -6.44
CA LEU A 117 17.07 -0.14 -5.72
C LEU A 117 16.66 0.64 -4.46
N GLN A 118 17.56 1.43 -3.89
CA GLN A 118 17.29 2.33 -2.76
C GLN A 118 17.14 3.79 -3.20
N PHE A 119 16.76 4.02 -4.46
CA PHE A 119 16.63 5.36 -4.99
C PHE A 119 15.58 6.13 -4.19
N ASP A 120 16.00 7.28 -3.66
CA ASP A 120 15.18 8.07 -2.75
C ASP A 120 13.87 8.49 -3.44
N HIS A 121 12.80 8.52 -2.68
CA HIS A 121 11.46 8.88 -3.13
C HIS A 121 10.73 9.80 -2.14
N ASP A 122 11.48 10.45 -1.24
CA ASP A 122 10.99 11.40 -0.24
C ASP A 122 10.06 10.81 0.83
N LEU A 123 10.14 9.49 1.01
CA LEU A 123 9.52 8.78 2.12
C LEU A 123 10.58 7.88 2.75
N ALA A 124 10.51 7.70 4.07
CA ALA A 124 11.47 6.85 4.75
C ALA A 124 11.35 5.38 4.28
N PRO A 125 12.45 4.61 4.23
CA PRO A 125 12.42 3.22 3.77
C PRO A 125 11.46 2.30 4.55
N ILE A 126 11.07 2.68 5.77
CA ILE A 126 10.14 1.93 6.60
C ILE A 126 8.69 1.98 6.09
N VAL A 127 8.33 2.98 5.28
CA VAL A 127 6.99 3.12 4.71
C VAL A 127 6.68 1.90 3.84
N ALA A 128 5.42 1.44 3.90
CA ALA A 128 4.90 0.22 3.28
C ALA A 128 5.48 -1.10 3.81
N GLN A 129 6.37 -1.07 4.80
CA GLN A 129 6.81 -2.28 5.47
C GLN A 129 5.70 -2.78 6.42
N GLN A 130 5.43 -4.08 6.36
CA GLN A 130 4.43 -4.75 7.17
C GLN A 130 5.00 -6.01 7.84
N VAL A 131 4.39 -6.42 8.95
CA VAL A 131 4.64 -7.70 9.60
C VAL A 131 3.39 -8.19 10.33
N THR A 132 3.12 -9.49 10.27
CA THR A 132 1.96 -10.10 10.94
C THR A 132 2.41 -10.91 12.15
N LEU A 133 1.90 -10.55 13.31
CA LEU A 133 2.04 -11.26 14.57
C LEU A 133 0.89 -12.25 14.72
N ASP A 134 1.20 -13.49 15.06
CA ASP A 134 0.24 -14.52 15.47
C ASP A 134 0.69 -15.16 16.79
N ALA A 135 -0.14 -16.08 17.31
CA ALA A 135 0.11 -16.77 18.57
C ALA A 135 1.42 -17.59 18.62
N THR A 136 2.06 -17.84 17.48
CA THR A 136 3.21 -18.76 17.36
C THR A 136 4.53 -18.08 16.98
N ASN A 137 4.47 -16.88 16.40
CA ASN A 137 5.63 -16.27 15.74
C ASN A 137 6.26 -15.07 16.48
N GLY A 138 5.74 -14.73 17.68
CA GLY A 138 6.15 -13.56 18.46
C GLY A 138 7.67 -13.33 18.58
N PRO A 139 8.48 -14.35 18.94
CA PRO A 139 9.94 -14.19 19.01
C PRO A 139 10.62 -13.86 17.68
N VAL A 140 10.01 -14.25 16.56
CA VAL A 140 10.55 -14.02 15.20
C VAL A 140 10.18 -12.62 14.70
N VAL A 141 8.92 -12.20 14.89
CA VAL A 141 8.43 -10.93 14.37
C VAL A 141 8.52 -9.77 15.36
N GLY A 142 8.68 -10.03 16.65
CA GLY A 142 8.79 -9.01 17.70
C GLY A 142 9.83 -7.93 17.41
N PRO A 143 11.09 -8.28 17.06
CA PRO A 143 12.10 -7.29 16.70
C PRO A 143 11.72 -6.41 15.50
N ARG A 144 10.90 -6.94 14.59
CA ARG A 144 10.40 -6.20 13.43
C ARG A 144 9.32 -5.20 13.83
N ILE A 145 8.43 -5.57 14.75
CA ILE A 145 7.43 -4.66 15.31
C ILE A 145 8.13 -3.55 16.12
N ASP A 146 9.14 -3.89 16.92
CA ASP A 146 9.93 -2.92 17.69
C ASP A 146 10.58 -1.89 16.75
N LEU A 147 11.10 -2.33 15.60
CA LEU A 147 11.62 -1.44 14.57
C LEU A 147 10.53 -0.52 14.01
N LEU A 148 9.36 -1.05 13.63
CA LEU A 148 8.24 -0.24 13.10
C LEU A 148 7.81 0.84 14.10
N ILE A 149 7.68 0.49 15.38
CA ILE A 149 7.33 1.45 16.46
C ILE A 149 8.41 2.52 16.61
N ALA A 150 9.68 2.11 16.63
CA ALA A 150 10.79 3.03 16.77
C ALA A 150 10.87 4.02 15.59
N ARG A 151 10.60 3.55 14.36
CA ARG A 151 10.60 4.40 13.17
C ARG A 151 9.37 5.30 13.09
N ALA A 152 8.19 4.83 13.51
CA ALA A 152 6.99 5.67 13.59
C ALA A 152 7.17 6.91 14.48
N SER A 153 8.13 6.90 15.40
CA SER A 153 8.47 8.03 16.27
C SER A 153 9.74 8.77 15.84
N ALA A 154 10.42 8.34 14.78
CA ALA A 154 11.65 8.95 14.31
C ALA A 154 11.33 10.20 13.45
N PRO A 155 11.98 11.35 13.71
CA PRO A 155 11.77 12.55 12.91
C PRO A 155 12.31 12.35 11.49
N PHE A 156 11.57 12.86 10.51
CA PHE A 156 11.88 12.81 9.09
C PHE A 156 11.59 14.16 8.45
N THR A 157 12.35 14.56 7.44
CA THR A 157 12.04 15.74 6.64
C THR A 157 11.67 15.27 5.26
N SER A 158 10.45 15.57 4.84
CA SER A 158 9.91 15.22 3.52
C SER A 158 9.43 16.47 2.83
N LEU A 159 9.89 16.74 1.61
CA LEU A 159 9.37 17.87 0.83
C LEU A 159 7.96 17.55 0.29
N LEU A 160 7.72 16.29 -0.05
CA LEU A 160 6.44 15.75 -0.49
C LEU A 160 5.36 15.92 0.59
N LEU A 161 5.73 15.73 1.86
CA LEU A 161 4.81 15.82 3.00
C LEU A 161 4.85 17.17 3.72
N GLY A 162 5.39 18.21 3.07
CA GLY A 162 5.30 19.60 3.57
C GLY A 162 6.29 19.97 4.67
N GLY A 163 7.36 19.19 4.87
CA GLY A 163 8.47 19.52 5.76
C GLY A 163 8.73 18.46 6.84
N VAL A 164 8.84 18.91 8.09
CA VAL A 164 9.16 18.04 9.23
C VAL A 164 7.95 17.18 9.59
N THR A 165 8.17 15.88 9.64
CA THR A 165 7.19 14.84 9.97
C THR A 165 7.89 13.68 10.67
N THR A 166 7.26 12.51 10.79
CA THR A 166 7.89 11.24 11.21
C THR A 166 8.22 10.36 10.02
N GLU A 167 9.06 9.33 10.20
CA GLU A 167 9.38 8.40 9.11
C GLU A 167 8.13 7.63 8.61
N CYS A 168 7.18 7.33 9.50
CA CYS A 168 5.90 6.72 9.13
C CYS A 168 4.83 7.02 10.20
N GLU A 169 3.58 6.73 9.87
CA GLU A 169 2.53 6.47 10.87
C GLU A 169 2.33 4.96 10.98
N LEU A 170 2.09 4.44 12.18
CA LEU A 170 1.93 3.01 12.42
C LEU A 170 0.45 2.68 12.62
N ILE A 171 -0.06 1.74 11.83
CA ILE A 171 -1.39 1.18 11.98
C ILE A 171 -1.32 -0.32 12.24
N VAL A 172 -2.37 -0.85 12.86
CA VAL A 172 -2.54 -2.29 13.06
C VAL A 172 -3.92 -2.68 12.55
N LYS A 173 -4.02 -3.81 11.86
CA LYS A 173 -5.30 -4.41 11.44
C LYS A 173 -5.34 -5.86 11.91
N GLY A 174 -6.49 -6.32 12.37
CA GLY A 174 -6.67 -7.69 12.82
C GLY A 174 -8.10 -8.01 13.18
N THR A 175 -8.31 -9.19 13.76
CA THR A 175 -9.63 -9.64 14.20
C THR A 175 -9.59 -9.87 15.71
N VAL A 176 -10.55 -9.28 16.43
CA VAL A 176 -10.73 -9.46 17.89
C VAL A 176 -12.17 -9.88 18.16
N GLY A 177 -12.38 -10.97 18.90
CA GLY A 177 -13.71 -11.52 19.16
C GLY A 177 -14.47 -11.95 17.89
N GLY A 178 -13.76 -12.25 16.80
CA GLY A 178 -14.36 -12.51 15.48
C GLY A 178 -14.75 -11.26 14.69
N VAL A 179 -14.51 -10.06 15.23
CA VAL A 179 -14.83 -8.78 14.59
C VAL A 179 -13.54 -8.13 14.03
N PRO A 180 -13.52 -7.66 12.77
CA PRO A 180 -12.40 -6.89 12.24
C PRO A 180 -12.26 -5.57 12.98
N HIS A 181 -11.02 -5.23 13.34
CA HIS A 181 -10.68 -3.97 13.97
C HIS A 181 -9.39 -3.40 13.37
N GLY A 182 -9.33 -2.08 13.42
CA GLY A 182 -8.18 -1.28 13.10
C GLY A 182 -7.71 -0.46 14.29
N TRP A 183 -6.41 -0.19 14.29
CA TRP A 183 -5.77 0.70 15.24
C TRP A 183 -4.85 1.67 14.55
N ALA A 184 -4.82 2.92 15.03
CA ALA A 184 -3.86 3.93 14.63
C ALA A 184 -3.01 4.35 15.84
N ARG A 185 -1.69 4.35 15.68
CA ARG A 185 -0.78 4.80 16.74
C ARG A 185 -0.76 6.32 16.81
N LEU A 186 -1.06 6.86 17.99
CA LEU A 186 -1.03 8.29 18.27
C LEU A 186 0.39 8.77 18.62
N SER A 187 0.59 10.08 18.64
CA SER A 187 1.88 10.72 19.00
C SER A 187 2.34 10.39 20.43
N GLY A 188 1.40 10.13 21.35
CA GLY A 188 1.68 9.65 22.71
C GLY A 188 2.16 8.20 22.79
N GLY A 189 2.15 7.48 21.65
CA GLY A 189 2.66 6.12 21.52
C GLY A 189 1.67 5.00 21.79
N LEU A 190 0.47 5.35 22.29
CA LEU A 190 -0.67 4.44 22.43
C LEU A 190 -1.44 4.33 21.11
N PHE A 191 -2.28 3.31 21.01
CA PHE A 191 -3.10 3.02 19.84
C PHE A 191 -4.57 3.33 20.12
N GLN A 192 -5.20 4.09 19.23
CA GLN A 192 -6.65 4.27 19.17
C GLN A 192 -7.25 3.14 18.34
N ARG A 193 -8.33 2.50 18.84
CA ARG A 193 -9.12 1.53 18.08
C ARG A 193 -10.25 2.21 17.32
N ASP A 194 -10.69 1.60 16.23
CA ASP A 194 -11.76 2.05 15.35
C ASP A 194 -13.20 2.01 15.94
N ASP A 195 -13.35 1.73 17.22
CA ASP A 195 -14.63 1.79 17.96
C ASP A 195 -14.60 2.75 19.16
N ASP A 196 -13.50 3.50 19.33
CA ASP A 196 -13.31 4.44 20.44
C ASP A 196 -13.04 5.87 19.91
N PRO A 197 -14.08 6.60 19.48
CA PRO A 197 -13.95 7.98 19.02
C PRO A 197 -13.55 8.93 20.16
N SER A 198 -13.79 8.55 21.40
CA SER A 198 -13.46 9.33 22.59
C SER A 198 -12.00 9.21 23.04
N GLN A 199 -11.24 8.26 22.46
CA GLN A 199 -9.89 7.90 22.89
C GLN A 199 -9.82 7.60 24.40
N SER A 200 -10.87 7.02 24.98
CA SER A 200 -10.96 6.70 26.41
C SER A 200 -10.33 5.36 26.78
N ALA A 201 -10.13 4.49 25.79
CA ALA A 201 -9.64 3.12 25.93
C ALA A 201 -8.39 2.87 25.05
N LEU A 202 -7.49 3.84 24.96
CA LEU A 202 -6.23 3.70 24.24
C LEU A 202 -5.41 2.51 24.77
N ILE A 203 -4.87 1.70 23.86
CA ILE A 203 -4.14 0.48 24.17
C ILE A 203 -2.63 0.67 23.94
N ASP A 204 -1.79 0.11 24.79
CA ASP A 204 -0.34 0.11 24.60
C ASP A 204 0.11 -1.08 23.73
N ASP A 205 1.33 -1.02 23.19
CA ASP A 205 1.89 -2.09 22.34
C ASP A 205 1.91 -3.47 23.04
N PRO A 206 2.36 -3.61 24.31
CA PRO A 206 2.32 -4.91 24.98
C PRO A 206 0.92 -5.52 25.07
N THR A 207 -0.10 -4.72 25.39
CA THR A 207 -1.49 -5.19 25.47
C THR A 207 -2.03 -5.53 24.07
N LEU A 208 -1.70 -4.73 23.05
CA LEU A 208 -2.08 -5.01 21.67
C LEU A 208 -1.48 -6.32 21.17
N ARG A 209 -0.18 -6.57 21.42
CA ARG A 209 0.46 -7.85 21.09
C ARG A 209 -0.16 -9.04 21.82
N ALA A 210 -0.64 -8.86 23.04
CA ALA A 210 -1.31 -9.92 23.78
C ALA A 210 -2.62 -10.37 23.09
N LEU A 211 -3.34 -9.46 22.43
CA LEU A 211 -4.51 -9.81 21.62
C LEU A 211 -4.16 -10.75 20.48
N ALA A 212 -2.94 -10.64 19.91
CA ALA A 212 -2.52 -11.53 18.83
C ALA A 212 -2.43 -13.01 19.24
N ILE A 213 -2.28 -13.25 20.54
CA ILE A 213 -2.17 -14.58 21.14
C ILE A 213 -3.56 -15.14 21.44
N SER A 214 -4.48 -14.31 21.92
CA SER A 214 -5.79 -14.75 22.40
C SER A 214 -6.92 -14.65 21.37
N GLU A 215 -6.83 -13.72 20.42
CA GLU A 215 -7.97 -13.30 19.61
C GLU A 215 -7.78 -13.51 18.10
N GLY A 216 -6.56 -13.35 17.59
CA GLY A 216 -6.28 -13.55 16.17
C GLY A 216 -5.06 -12.77 15.68
N PRO A 217 -4.55 -13.06 14.47
CA PRO A 217 -3.35 -12.40 13.97
C PRO A 217 -3.53 -10.89 13.82
N LEU A 218 -2.47 -10.13 14.15
CA LEU A 218 -2.41 -8.68 14.01
C LEU A 218 -1.32 -8.29 13.01
N THR A 219 -1.68 -7.49 12.01
CA THR A 219 -0.75 -6.99 11.00
C THR A 219 -0.40 -5.54 11.28
N TYR A 220 0.87 -5.29 11.57
CA TYR A 220 1.45 -3.96 11.78
C TYR A 220 1.97 -3.43 10.44
N THR A 221 1.63 -2.19 10.12
CA THR A 221 2.04 -1.55 8.85
C THR A 221 2.48 -0.12 9.11
N CYS A 222 3.69 0.23 8.67
CA CYS A 222 4.09 1.64 8.54
C CYS A 222 3.47 2.22 7.27
N VAL A 223 2.55 3.16 7.41
CA VAL A 223 1.95 3.90 6.30
C VAL A 223 2.62 5.27 6.15
N ALA A 224 2.44 5.91 4.99
CA ALA A 224 2.95 7.24 4.78
C ALA A 224 2.37 8.21 5.83
N PRO A 225 3.17 9.13 6.41
CA PRO A 225 2.66 10.13 7.34
C PRO A 225 1.48 10.91 6.76
N GLY A 226 0.47 11.20 7.59
CA GLY A 226 -0.81 11.78 7.19
C GLY A 226 -1.84 10.77 6.67
N SER A 227 -1.52 9.47 6.60
CA SER A 227 -2.45 8.43 6.10
C SER A 227 -2.90 7.44 7.17
N GLY A 228 -2.46 7.58 8.41
CA GLY A 228 -2.67 6.65 9.52
C GLY A 228 -4.12 6.55 9.96
N VAL A 229 -4.84 7.68 10.04
CA VAL A 229 -6.30 7.67 10.29
C VAL A 229 -7.00 6.93 9.16
N ARG A 230 -6.73 7.37 7.91
CA ARG A 230 -7.30 6.77 6.69
C ARG A 230 -7.09 5.26 6.58
N ALA A 231 -5.87 4.81 6.84
CA ALA A 231 -5.50 3.41 6.67
C ALA A 231 -5.86 2.56 7.90
N GLY A 232 -5.94 3.20 9.06
CA GLY A 232 -6.04 2.55 10.36
C GLY A 232 -7.47 2.42 10.85
N ILE A 233 -8.23 3.51 10.91
CA ILE A 233 -9.44 3.59 11.75
C ILE A 233 -10.63 4.32 11.13
N ASP A 234 -10.47 5.03 10.01
CA ASP A 234 -11.55 5.79 9.35
C ASP A 234 -11.21 5.88 7.85
N ARG A 235 -11.78 4.98 7.04
CA ARG A 235 -11.29 4.69 5.68
C ARG A 235 -11.65 5.72 4.63
N ASP A 236 -12.81 6.35 4.76
CA ASP A 236 -13.32 7.35 3.84
C ASP A 236 -13.16 8.78 4.35
N LEU A 237 -12.73 8.96 5.61
CA LEU A 237 -12.41 10.23 6.24
C LEU A 237 -13.62 11.12 6.49
N ASP A 238 -14.75 10.52 6.83
CA ASP A 238 -15.97 11.25 7.19
C ASP A 238 -16.09 11.60 8.68
N ALA A 239 -15.08 11.20 9.48
CA ALA A 239 -15.00 11.36 10.93
C ALA A 239 -15.85 10.39 11.78
N VAL A 240 -16.45 9.37 11.15
CA VAL A 240 -16.98 8.18 11.82
C VAL A 240 -15.94 7.06 11.68
N LEU A 241 -15.66 6.36 12.77
CA LEU A 241 -14.63 5.32 12.74
C LEU A 241 -15.18 4.02 12.13
N ASP A 242 -14.32 3.25 11.44
CA ASP A 242 -14.65 2.05 10.64
C ASP A 242 -15.60 1.06 11.35
N ALA A 243 -15.51 0.89 12.68
CA ALA A 243 -16.35 -0.06 13.42
C ALA A 243 -17.68 0.53 13.92
N LEU A 244 -17.85 1.84 13.84
CA LEU A 244 -19.07 2.58 14.18
C LEU A 244 -19.82 3.10 12.95
N ASP A 245 -19.21 2.94 11.78
CA ASP A 245 -19.70 3.45 10.51
C ASP A 245 -20.57 2.41 9.79
N ASN A 246 -21.79 2.79 9.42
CA ASN A 246 -22.70 1.95 8.64
C ASN A 246 -22.36 1.92 7.14
N CYS A 247 -21.41 2.74 6.68
CA CYS A 247 -20.80 2.69 5.36
C CYS A 247 -19.28 2.97 5.35
N PRO A 248 -18.42 2.06 5.88
CA PRO A 248 -16.95 2.25 6.07
C PRO A 248 -16.07 2.43 4.82
N GLY A 249 -16.63 2.80 3.68
CA GLY A 249 -15.91 3.13 2.46
C GLY A 249 -16.61 4.20 1.62
N HIS A 250 -17.63 4.86 2.18
CA HIS A 250 -18.43 5.89 1.54
C HIS A 250 -18.79 6.98 2.56
N ASP A 251 -18.14 8.13 2.44
CA ASP A 251 -18.38 9.31 3.30
C ASP A 251 -19.88 9.59 3.53
N ASN A 252 -20.33 9.41 4.77
CA ASN A 252 -21.68 9.62 5.23
C ASN A 252 -21.73 9.98 6.73
N LEU A 253 -21.11 11.11 7.08
CA LEU A 253 -21.05 11.64 8.46
C LEU A 253 -22.41 11.69 9.21
N ASP A 254 -23.54 11.78 8.50
CA ASP A 254 -24.88 11.80 9.09
C ASP A 254 -25.42 10.42 9.49
N GLN A 255 -24.77 9.34 9.02
CA GLN A 255 -25.06 7.93 9.32
C GLN A 255 -26.54 7.57 9.08
N LEU A 256 -27.16 8.18 8.06
CA LEU A 256 -28.56 7.90 7.70
C LEU A 256 -28.72 6.43 7.28
N ASP A 257 -29.73 5.78 7.87
CA ASP A 257 -30.16 4.40 7.65
C ASP A 257 -31.70 4.40 7.78
N ASP A 258 -32.38 4.58 6.65
CA ASP A 258 -33.82 4.81 6.60
C ASP A 258 -34.61 3.52 6.88
N ASP A 259 -34.01 2.34 6.69
CA ASP A 259 -34.65 1.04 6.87
C ASP A 259 -34.23 0.27 8.12
N GLY A 260 -33.14 0.69 8.77
CA GLY A 260 -32.67 0.22 10.06
C GLY A 260 -31.97 -1.14 10.00
N ASP A 261 -31.44 -1.53 8.84
CA ASP A 261 -30.73 -2.80 8.68
C ASP A 261 -29.24 -2.74 9.10
N GLY A 262 -28.74 -1.53 9.41
CA GLY A 262 -27.36 -1.27 9.81
C GLY A 262 -26.40 -0.98 8.64
N ILE A 263 -26.90 -0.86 7.42
CA ILE A 263 -26.17 -0.41 6.23
C ILE A 263 -26.65 1.00 5.89
N GLY A 264 -25.73 1.96 5.77
CA GLY A 264 -26.12 3.35 5.52
C GLY A 264 -26.71 3.57 4.12
N ASN A 265 -27.60 4.56 3.99
CA ASN A 265 -28.30 4.89 2.75
C ASN A 265 -27.39 5.08 1.52
N VAL A 266 -26.13 5.48 1.73
CA VAL A 266 -25.14 5.73 0.66
C VAL A 266 -24.57 4.43 0.08
N CYS A 267 -24.47 3.37 0.88
CA CYS A 267 -23.90 2.08 0.48
C CYS A 267 -24.92 0.93 0.47
N ASP A 268 -26.16 1.19 0.87
CA ASP A 268 -27.26 0.23 0.82
C ASP A 268 -27.89 0.16 -0.59
N PRO A 269 -27.95 -1.03 -1.24
CA PRO A 269 -28.71 -1.22 -2.47
C PRO A 269 -30.25 -1.12 -2.29
N THR A 270 -30.75 -1.20 -1.06
CA THR A 270 -32.17 -1.16 -0.68
C THR A 270 -32.47 -0.12 0.43
N PRO A 271 -32.11 1.17 0.24
CA PRO A 271 -32.03 2.20 1.29
C PRO A 271 -33.38 2.67 1.83
N VAL A 272 -34.47 1.95 1.57
CA VAL A 272 -35.80 2.25 2.09
C VAL A 272 -36.47 0.95 2.51
N PRO A 273 -37.29 0.98 3.57
CA PRO A 273 -38.02 -0.19 4.05
C PRO A 273 -38.72 -0.94 2.92
N GLU A 274 -38.41 -2.22 2.77
CA GLU A 274 -39.12 -3.12 1.87
C GLU A 274 -40.64 -3.00 2.15
N PRO A 275 -41.50 -2.93 1.12
CA PRO A 275 -42.93 -2.63 1.29
C PRO A 275 -43.68 -3.64 2.18
N GLU A 276 -43.11 -4.82 2.46
CA GLU A 276 -43.68 -5.79 3.41
C GLU A 276 -43.51 -5.37 4.88
N MET A 277 -42.47 -4.60 5.24
CA MET A 277 -42.20 -4.16 6.61
C MET A 277 -43.13 -3.01 7.05
N MET A 278 -43.60 -2.21 6.10
CA MET A 278 -44.61 -1.14 6.32
C MET A 278 -46.03 -1.68 6.59
N ALA A 279 -46.31 -2.95 6.27
CA ALA A 279 -47.63 -3.55 6.48
C ALA A 279 -47.92 -3.88 7.96
N GLY A 280 -46.90 -3.92 8.83
CA GLY A 280 -47.02 -4.33 10.23
C GLY A 280 -47.46 -3.25 11.21
N LEU A 281 -47.43 -1.96 10.84
CA LEU A 281 -47.66 -0.84 11.76
C LEU A 281 -49.01 -0.12 11.61
N PHE A 282 -49.92 -0.58 10.74
CA PHE A 282 -51.18 0.14 10.47
C PHE A 282 -52.52 -0.62 10.55
N PHE A 283 -52.61 -1.89 10.93
CA PHE A 283 -53.91 -2.58 10.92
C PHE A 283 -54.50 -2.92 12.29
N GLY A 284 -54.85 -1.87 13.03
CA GLY A 284 -56.05 -1.86 13.86
C GLY A 284 -57.27 -1.49 13.00
N GLY A 285 -57.73 -2.39 12.12
CA GLY A 285 -58.97 -2.16 11.37
C GLY A 285 -59.12 -2.92 10.05
N LEU A 286 -59.78 -4.09 10.13
CA LEU A 286 -60.52 -4.78 9.05
C LEU A 286 -59.74 -5.23 7.80
N MET A 287 -59.35 -6.51 7.81
CA MET A 287 -58.82 -7.26 6.68
C MET A 287 -59.89 -7.48 5.59
N LEU A 288 -59.60 -7.08 4.34
CA LEU A 288 -60.23 -7.62 3.14
C LEU A 288 -59.15 -8.21 2.24
N PHE A 289 -59.13 -9.55 2.13
CA PHE A 289 -58.22 -10.28 1.25
C PHE A 289 -58.54 -9.99 -0.23
N ILE A 290 -57.60 -9.40 -0.95
CA ILE A 290 -57.53 -9.49 -2.42
C ILE A 290 -56.26 -10.27 -2.75
N LEU A 291 -56.42 -11.52 -3.19
CA LEU A 291 -55.36 -12.30 -3.81
C LEU A 291 -54.90 -11.60 -5.10
N VAL A 292 -53.69 -11.05 -5.11
CA VAL A 292 -52.97 -10.75 -6.35
C VAL A 292 -51.76 -11.68 -6.43
N SER A 293 -51.84 -12.63 -7.35
CA SER A 293 -50.73 -13.52 -7.72
C SER A 293 -49.59 -12.72 -8.35
N ALA A 294 -48.51 -12.50 -7.60
CA ALA A 294 -47.26 -11.97 -8.15
C ALA A 294 -46.43 -13.13 -8.74
N ARG A 295 -46.33 -13.18 -10.07
CA ARG A 295 -45.39 -14.05 -10.78
C ARG A 295 -43.95 -13.60 -10.49
N ARG A 296 -43.15 -14.44 -9.84
CA ARG A 296 -41.68 -14.34 -9.83
C ARG A 296 -41.18 -14.22 -11.28
N ARG A 297 -40.50 -13.12 -11.62
CA ARG A 297 -39.57 -13.09 -12.76
C ARG A 297 -38.18 -13.37 -12.22
N GLU A 298 -37.77 -14.62 -12.30
CA GLU A 298 -36.35 -14.98 -12.27
C GLU A 298 -35.68 -14.33 -13.49
N ARG A 299 -34.80 -13.36 -13.27
CA ARG A 299 -33.80 -12.99 -14.28
C ARG A 299 -32.58 -13.88 -14.05
N ALA A 300 -32.53 -14.96 -14.82
CA ALA A 300 -31.29 -15.68 -15.06
C ALA A 300 -30.32 -14.75 -15.81
N PHE A 301 -29.19 -14.41 -15.18
CA PHE A 301 -28.03 -13.87 -15.88
C PHE A 301 -27.33 -15.04 -16.58
N ARG A 302 -27.34 -15.03 -17.92
CA ARG A 302 -26.45 -15.82 -18.77
C ARG A 302 -25.67 -14.82 -19.62
N VAL A 303 -24.39 -14.66 -19.32
CA VAL A 303 -23.16 -14.93 -20.12
C VAL A 303 -22.00 -14.32 -19.32
#